data_AF-A0A8I3MY68-F1
#
_entry.id   AF-A0A8I3MY68-F1
#
_cell.length_a   1.000
_cell.length_b   1.000
_cell.length_c   1.000
_cell.angle_alpha   90.00
_cell.angle_beta   90.00
_cell.angle_gamma   90.00
#
_symmetry.space_group_name_H-M   'P 1'
#
loop_
_entity.id
_entity.type
_entity.pdbx_description
1 polymer ?
#
loop_
_entity_poly.entity_id
_entity_poly.type
_entity_poly.pdbx_seq_one_letter_code
_entity_poly.pdbx_strand_id
1 'polypeptide(L)'
;MPEVLEMPEVPEMPEVPEMPEMLEVPEVPEALEMPEVPEMPEVLEVPEVPEMLEVPEVPEMLEMLEVPEVPEMLEVPEVPEALEMPEVPEMPEMLEVPEIPEVLEVPEMPEMPEVPEVPEVPEIPEVLEVPEMPEMPEMLEVPEVPEMLVGQNDRLLFFWETRYLYEIARRHPYFYAPELLYYAQQYKGVFAECCQAADKAACLGPKIEALREKVLLSSAKERFKCASLQKFGDRAFKAWSVARLSQRFPKADFAEISKVVTDLTKVHKECCHGDLLECADDRADLAKYMCENQDSISTKLKECCDKPVLEKSQCLAEVERDELPGDLPSLAADFVEDKEVCKNYQEAKDVFLGTFLYEYSRRHPEYSVSLLLRLAKEYEATLEKCCATDDPPTCYAKVLDEFKPLVDEPQNLVKTNCELFEKLGEYGFQNALLVRYTKKAPQVSTPTLVEVSRKLGKVGTKCCKKPESERMSCADDFLSVVLNRLCVLHEKTPVSERVTKCCSESLVNRRPCFSGLEVDETYVPKEFNAETFTFHADLCTLPEAEKQVKKQTALVELLKHKPKATDEQLKTVMGDFGAFVEKCCAAENKEGCFSEEGPKLVAAAQAALV
;
A
#
# COMPACT_ATOMS: atom_id res chain seq x y z
N MET A 1 -45.90 -58.21 28.50
CA MET A 1 -47.02 -58.75 27.69
C MET A 1 -48.21 -57.81 27.90
N PRO A 2 -48.86 -57.29 26.84
CA PRO A 2 -48.85 -57.77 25.45
C PRO A 2 -47.53 -57.54 24.70
N GLU A 3 -47.50 -58.02 23.45
CA GLU A 3 -46.38 -57.95 22.51
C GLU A 3 -46.40 -56.65 21.68
N VAL A 4 -45.26 -56.35 21.04
CA VAL A 4 -45.11 -55.23 20.10
C VAL A 4 -45.04 -55.80 18.68
N LEU A 5 -45.73 -55.18 17.73
CA LEU A 5 -45.67 -55.57 16.31
C LEU A 5 -44.45 -54.92 15.64
N GLU A 6 -43.75 -55.72 14.84
CA GLU A 6 -42.49 -55.34 14.18
C GLU A 6 -42.73 -54.44 12.95
N MET A 7 -41.70 -53.67 12.59
CA MET A 7 -41.65 -52.85 11.38
C MET A 7 -40.95 -53.62 10.24
N PRO A 8 -41.29 -53.35 8.96
CA PRO A 8 -40.65 -54.02 7.83
C PRO A 8 -39.18 -53.59 7.64
N GLU A 9 -38.38 -54.52 7.10
CA GLU A 9 -36.93 -54.40 6.90
C GLU A 9 -36.53 -53.36 5.83
N VAL A 10 -35.29 -52.88 5.92
CA VAL A 10 -34.67 -51.93 4.98
C VAL A 10 -33.72 -52.69 4.04
N PRO A 11 -33.69 -52.41 2.71
CA PRO A 11 -32.75 -53.06 1.80
C PRO A 11 -31.29 -52.74 2.11
N GLU A 12 -30.41 -53.73 1.97
CA GLU A 12 -28.97 -53.58 2.16
C GLU A 12 -28.28 -52.81 1.01
N MET A 13 -27.12 -52.22 1.30
CA MET A 13 -26.28 -51.52 0.33
C MET A 13 -25.22 -52.47 -0.27
N PRO A 14 -24.76 -52.23 -1.52
CA PRO A 14 -23.67 -53.02 -2.11
C PRO A 14 -22.32 -52.81 -1.39
N GLU A 15 -21.51 -53.87 -1.34
CA GLU A 15 -20.15 -53.83 -0.80
C GLU A 15 -19.18 -52.99 -1.66
N VAL A 16 -18.13 -52.45 -1.02
CA VAL A 16 -17.08 -51.64 -1.65
C VAL A 16 -15.87 -52.52 -2.00
N PRO A 17 -15.28 -52.42 -3.21
CA PRO A 17 -14.08 -53.18 -3.56
C PRO A 17 -12.86 -52.82 -2.72
N GLU A 18 -12.04 -53.82 -2.39
CA GLU A 18 -10.79 -53.64 -1.63
C GLU A 18 -9.71 -52.87 -2.41
N MET A 19 -8.84 -52.17 -1.67
CA MET A 19 -7.69 -51.45 -2.22
C MET A 19 -6.46 -52.37 -2.31
N PRO A 20 -5.62 -52.25 -3.37
CA PRO A 20 -4.38 -53.02 -3.49
C PRO A 20 -3.30 -52.57 -2.50
N GLU A 21 -2.36 -53.46 -2.22
CA GLU A 21 -1.32 -53.34 -1.20
C GLU A 21 -0.31 -52.19 -1.45
N MET A 22 0.27 -51.67 -0.37
CA MET A 22 1.28 -50.60 -0.43
C MET A 22 2.65 -51.14 -0.88
N LEU A 23 3.35 -50.35 -1.69
CA LEU A 23 4.77 -50.56 -1.99
C LEU A 23 5.65 -50.04 -0.85
N GLU A 24 6.81 -50.67 -0.65
CA GLU A 24 7.75 -50.35 0.43
C GLU A 24 8.43 -48.97 0.24
N VAL A 25 8.84 -48.38 1.37
CA VAL A 25 9.31 -46.99 1.45
C VAL A 25 10.83 -46.94 1.22
N PRO A 26 11.36 -46.06 0.35
CA PRO A 26 12.79 -45.81 0.25
C PRO A 26 13.34 -45.11 1.51
N GLU A 27 14.49 -45.56 2.02
CA GLU A 27 15.16 -44.91 3.14
C GLU A 27 15.63 -43.49 2.79
N VAL A 28 15.50 -42.56 3.74
CA VAL A 28 15.86 -41.14 3.57
C VAL A 28 17.29 -40.93 4.13
N PRO A 29 18.20 -40.26 3.39
CA PRO A 29 19.53 -39.94 3.90
C PRO A 29 19.52 -39.07 5.17
N GLU A 30 20.61 -39.14 5.93
CA GLU A 30 20.80 -38.40 7.18
C GLU A 30 20.75 -36.88 6.96
N ALA A 31 20.34 -36.15 8.02
CA ALA A 31 20.09 -34.72 7.94
C ALA A 31 21.38 -33.91 7.71
N LEU A 32 21.32 -32.95 6.78
CA LEU A 32 22.36 -31.92 6.64
C LEU A 32 22.33 -31.00 7.85
N GLU A 33 23.51 -30.74 8.42
CA GLU A 33 23.69 -29.82 9.55
C GLU A 33 23.28 -28.39 9.16
N MET A 34 22.72 -27.66 10.13
CA MET A 34 22.41 -26.24 9.94
C MET A 34 23.72 -25.43 9.89
N PRO A 35 23.86 -24.46 8.96
CA PRO A 35 25.02 -23.58 8.98
C PRO A 35 25.04 -22.75 10.26
N GLU A 36 26.21 -22.64 10.88
CA GLU A 36 26.41 -21.85 12.09
C GLU A 36 26.13 -20.36 11.84
N VAL A 37 25.67 -19.66 12.89
CA VAL A 37 25.40 -18.22 12.84
C VAL A 37 26.74 -17.48 12.83
N PRO A 38 27.02 -16.59 11.86
CA PRO A 38 28.24 -15.80 11.87
C PRO A 38 28.31 -14.93 13.12
N GLU A 39 29.45 -14.97 13.83
CA GLU A 39 29.69 -14.06 14.96
C GLU A 39 29.72 -12.60 14.50
N MET A 40 29.31 -11.70 15.39
CA MET A 40 29.39 -10.26 15.12
C MET A 40 30.85 -9.82 15.04
N PRO A 41 31.26 -9.05 14.02
CA PRO A 41 32.61 -8.48 14.00
C PRO A 41 32.79 -7.53 15.18
N GLU A 42 33.99 -7.58 15.79
CA GLU A 42 34.35 -6.71 16.91
C GLU A 42 34.28 -5.22 16.52
N VAL A 43 33.98 -4.38 17.50
CA VAL A 43 33.85 -2.93 17.29
C VAL A 43 35.24 -2.35 17.03
N LEU A 44 35.47 -1.87 15.80
CA LEU A 44 36.67 -1.10 15.46
C LEU A 44 36.82 0.09 16.41
N GLU A 45 38.02 0.24 16.97
CA GLU A 45 38.35 1.30 17.93
C GLU A 45 38.09 2.69 17.34
N VAL A 46 37.60 3.60 18.20
CA VAL A 46 37.29 4.98 17.81
C VAL A 46 38.60 5.71 17.52
N PRO A 47 38.79 6.34 16.34
CA PRO A 47 39.98 7.13 16.06
C PRO A 47 40.16 8.26 17.07
N GLU A 48 41.38 8.42 17.58
CA GLU A 48 41.71 9.49 18.54
C GLU A 48 41.41 10.88 17.96
N VAL A 49 40.83 11.75 18.78
CA VAL A 49 40.46 13.12 18.39
C VAL A 49 41.73 13.99 18.41
N PRO A 50 42.13 14.63 17.29
CA PRO A 50 43.31 15.50 17.28
C PRO A 50 43.12 16.73 18.17
N GLU A 51 44.11 17.02 19.01
CA GLU A 51 44.08 18.16 19.94
C GLU A 51 44.21 19.54 19.26
N MET A 52 43.51 20.50 19.86
CA MET A 52 43.79 21.95 19.88
C MET A 52 43.92 22.74 18.56
N LEU A 53 43.03 23.73 18.43
CA LEU A 53 43.47 25.12 18.21
C LEU A 53 42.98 25.97 19.39
N GLU A 54 43.76 26.99 19.75
CA GLU A 54 43.79 27.55 21.10
C GLU A 54 43.51 29.08 21.12
N VAL A 55 42.94 29.57 22.23
CA VAL A 55 42.80 30.98 22.68
C VAL A 55 42.02 31.98 21.77
N PRO A 56 41.47 33.10 22.31
CA PRO A 56 41.74 33.74 23.61
C PRO A 56 40.57 33.96 24.59
N GLU A 57 40.99 34.14 25.84
CA GLU A 57 40.30 34.59 27.06
C GLU A 57 39.83 36.08 26.96
N VAL A 58 39.17 36.78 27.91
CA VAL A 58 38.65 36.64 29.32
C VAL A 58 37.48 37.71 29.44
N PRO A 59 36.95 38.21 30.60
CA PRO A 59 36.93 37.78 32.02
C PRO A 59 35.55 37.90 32.77
N GLU A 60 35.50 37.43 34.05
CA GLU A 60 34.75 38.01 35.22
C GLU A 60 33.19 38.11 35.23
N MET A 61 32.41 37.91 36.31
CA MET A 61 32.54 37.39 37.70
C MET A 61 31.15 36.96 38.24
N LEU A 62 31.08 36.06 39.24
CA LEU A 62 30.51 36.29 40.62
C LEU A 62 29.94 35.02 41.33
N GLU A 63 30.65 34.63 42.39
CA GLU A 63 30.18 34.18 43.73
C GLU A 63 29.00 33.19 43.92
N MET A 64 29.38 31.94 44.22
CA MET A 64 29.07 31.16 45.45
C MET A 64 27.73 31.33 46.21
N LEU A 65 27.16 30.18 46.62
CA LEU A 65 26.67 29.97 48.00
C LEU A 65 26.77 28.48 48.37
N GLU A 66 27.07 28.19 49.65
CA GLU A 66 27.41 26.85 50.15
C GLU A 66 26.37 26.21 51.10
N VAL A 67 26.63 24.93 51.41
CA VAL A 67 25.93 23.88 52.19
C VAL A 67 25.28 24.31 53.54
N PRO A 68 24.40 23.46 54.12
CA PRO A 68 24.89 22.63 55.25
C PRO A 68 24.37 21.17 55.29
N GLU A 69 25.16 20.30 55.94
CA GLU A 69 24.90 18.87 56.20
C GLU A 69 24.25 18.61 57.58
N VAL A 70 23.62 17.43 57.78
CA VAL A 70 23.46 16.71 59.08
C VAL A 70 23.08 15.22 58.84
N PRO A 71 23.30 14.26 59.78
CA PRO A 71 23.90 12.97 59.40
C PRO A 71 23.29 11.66 59.98
N GLU A 72 23.90 10.52 59.57
CA GLU A 72 24.11 9.22 60.23
C GLU A 72 23.03 8.48 61.06
N MET A 73 22.79 7.21 60.69
CA MET A 73 22.60 5.98 61.52
C MET A 73 22.21 4.80 60.58
N LEU A 74 22.51 3.51 60.78
CA LEU A 74 23.05 2.68 61.90
C LEU A 74 23.81 1.45 61.30
N GLU A 75 24.63 0.74 62.08
CA GLU A 75 25.47 -0.38 61.59
C GLU A 75 25.46 -1.65 62.49
N VAL A 76 25.37 -2.85 61.85
CA VAL A 76 25.69 -4.24 62.31
C VAL A 76 25.05 -4.80 63.63
N PRO A 77 25.04 -6.14 63.95
CA PRO A 77 26.02 -7.21 63.68
C PRO A 77 25.49 -8.57 63.11
N GLU A 78 26.40 -9.52 62.92
CA GLU A 78 26.24 -10.90 62.38
C GLU A 78 25.83 -11.93 63.48
N VAL A 79 26.01 -13.27 63.48
CA VAL A 79 26.82 -14.34 62.80
C VAL A 79 26.13 -15.73 63.13
N PRO A 80 26.63 -16.96 62.83
CA PRO A 80 27.56 -17.52 61.81
C PRO A 80 27.12 -18.89 61.16
N GLU A 81 27.96 -19.46 60.26
CA GLU A 81 28.33 -20.91 60.08
C GLU A 81 27.25 -22.03 59.84
N ALA A 82 27.50 -23.18 59.20
CA ALA A 82 28.74 -23.87 58.78
C ALA A 82 28.52 -24.83 57.57
N LEU A 83 29.58 -25.15 56.81
CA LEU A 83 30.20 -26.51 56.73
C LEU A 83 31.27 -26.64 55.62
N GLU A 84 32.50 -26.90 56.05
CA GLU A 84 33.66 -27.41 55.28
C GLU A 84 33.51 -28.95 55.03
N MET A 85 34.30 -29.71 54.25
CA MET A 85 35.52 -29.61 53.42
C MET A 85 35.53 -30.87 52.46
N PRO A 86 36.55 -31.32 51.66
CA PRO A 86 38.02 -31.17 51.84
C PRO A 86 38.93 -31.00 50.58
N GLU A 87 40.22 -30.78 50.87
CA GLU A 87 41.40 -30.92 49.97
C GLU A 87 42.04 -32.33 50.15
N VAL A 88 43.18 -32.77 49.59
CA VAL A 88 44.31 -32.23 48.76
C VAL A 88 44.65 -33.34 47.69
N PRO A 89 45.85 -33.58 47.07
CA PRO A 89 47.23 -33.02 47.17
C PRO A 89 47.84 -32.57 45.82
N GLU A 90 49.18 -32.46 45.75
CA GLU A 90 49.96 -31.88 44.63
C GLU A 90 51.06 -32.81 44.06
N MET A 91 51.57 -32.43 42.86
CA MET A 91 52.97 -32.57 42.39
C MET A 91 53.57 -33.99 42.13
N PRO A 92 54.76 -34.14 41.49
CA PRO A 92 55.68 -33.15 40.88
C PRO A 92 56.25 -33.45 39.44
N GLU A 93 56.96 -32.45 38.90
CA GLU A 93 58.22 -32.52 38.11
C GLU A 93 58.30 -32.86 36.60
N MET A 94 59.48 -32.51 36.04
CA MET A 94 59.79 -32.14 34.66
C MET A 94 60.34 -33.29 33.78
N LEU A 95 60.37 -33.07 32.45
CA LEU A 95 61.39 -33.63 31.55
C LEU A 95 61.90 -32.58 30.56
N GLU A 96 63.08 -32.85 29.98
CA GLU A 96 64.00 -31.86 29.42
C GLU A 96 63.78 -31.50 27.94
N VAL A 97 64.42 -30.41 27.50
CA VAL A 97 64.40 -29.89 26.11
C VAL A 97 65.45 -30.60 25.24
N PRO A 98 65.08 -31.21 24.09
CA PRO A 98 66.03 -31.66 23.07
C PRO A 98 66.40 -30.55 22.06
N GLU A 99 67.56 -30.69 21.41
CA GLU A 99 68.15 -29.67 20.52
C GLU A 99 67.52 -29.63 19.10
N ILE A 100 67.81 -28.53 18.38
CA ILE A 100 67.36 -28.26 17.00
C ILE A 100 68.23 -29.02 15.97
N PRO A 101 67.64 -29.75 15.01
CA PRO A 101 68.33 -30.22 13.81
C PRO A 101 67.90 -29.47 12.53
N GLU A 102 68.90 -28.92 11.85
CA GLU A 102 69.05 -28.56 10.43
C GLU A 102 67.83 -28.47 9.48
N VAL A 103 67.63 -27.25 8.97
CA VAL A 103 67.40 -26.86 7.56
C VAL A 103 66.74 -27.89 6.60
N LEU A 104 65.59 -27.50 6.04
CA LEU A 104 65.20 -27.84 4.67
C LEU A 104 65.12 -26.56 3.83
N GLU A 105 65.75 -26.57 2.66
CA GLU A 105 65.70 -25.46 1.71
C GLU A 105 64.31 -25.38 1.05
N VAL A 106 63.69 -24.20 1.09
CA VAL A 106 62.47 -23.89 0.33
C VAL A 106 62.89 -23.10 -0.93
N PRO A 107 62.39 -23.45 -2.14
CA PRO A 107 62.98 -22.91 -3.38
C PRO A 107 62.84 -21.41 -3.57
N GLU A 108 63.74 -20.83 -4.38
CA GLU A 108 63.64 -19.45 -4.85
C GLU A 108 62.31 -19.21 -5.59
N MET A 109 61.66 -18.08 -5.30
CA MET A 109 60.51 -17.62 -6.09
C MET A 109 61.01 -17.15 -7.46
N PRO A 110 60.40 -17.59 -8.59
CA PRO A 110 60.68 -17.01 -9.90
C PRO A 110 60.33 -15.53 -9.93
N GLU A 111 61.14 -14.73 -10.65
CA GLU A 111 60.81 -13.32 -10.91
C GLU A 111 59.49 -13.19 -11.68
N MET A 112 58.69 -12.17 -11.34
CA MET A 112 57.44 -11.90 -12.04
C MET A 112 57.73 -11.42 -13.48
N PRO A 113 57.10 -12.02 -14.51
CA PRO A 113 57.21 -11.52 -15.88
C PRO A 113 56.69 -10.08 -16.00
N GLU A 114 57.32 -9.28 -16.86
CA GLU A 114 56.85 -7.93 -17.18
C GLU A 114 55.43 -7.97 -17.77
N VAL A 115 54.58 -7.01 -17.37
CA VAL A 115 53.18 -6.97 -17.77
C VAL A 115 53.06 -6.60 -19.25
N PRO A 116 52.41 -7.42 -20.10
CA PRO A 116 52.19 -7.07 -21.51
C PRO A 116 51.34 -5.80 -21.66
N GLU A 117 51.62 -5.00 -22.70
CA GLU A 117 50.78 -3.85 -23.04
C GLU A 117 49.34 -4.30 -23.32
N VAL A 118 48.38 -3.53 -22.80
CA VAL A 118 46.95 -3.90 -22.83
C VAL A 118 46.44 -3.83 -24.28
N PRO A 119 45.87 -4.92 -24.83
CA PRO A 119 45.25 -4.88 -26.16
C PRO A 119 44.12 -3.86 -26.25
N GLU A 120 43.93 -3.25 -27.42
CA GLU A 120 42.78 -2.39 -27.67
C GLU A 120 41.47 -3.14 -27.38
N VAL A 121 40.57 -2.49 -26.64
CA VAL A 121 39.32 -3.11 -26.17
C VAL A 121 38.46 -3.45 -27.39
N PRO A 122 38.03 -4.72 -27.57
CA PRO A 122 37.11 -5.07 -28.64
C PRO A 122 35.82 -4.24 -28.55
N GLU A 123 35.27 -3.84 -29.70
CA GLU A 123 34.00 -3.12 -29.74
C GLU A 123 32.94 -3.88 -28.95
N ILE A 124 32.28 -3.17 -28.03
CA ILE A 124 31.29 -3.75 -27.12
C ILE A 124 30.17 -4.33 -27.99
N PRO A 125 29.87 -5.65 -27.91
CA PRO A 125 28.74 -6.23 -28.64
C PRO A 125 27.47 -5.46 -28.32
N GLU A 126 26.64 -5.20 -29.34
CA GLU A 126 25.41 -4.41 -29.21
C GLU A 126 24.63 -4.83 -27.96
N VAL A 127 24.27 -3.83 -27.14
CA VAL A 127 23.64 -4.05 -25.83
C VAL A 127 22.46 -4.99 -26.01
N LEU A 128 22.53 -6.18 -25.40
CA LEU A 128 21.44 -7.14 -25.37
C LEU A 128 20.15 -6.38 -25.08
N GLU A 129 19.21 -6.42 -26.03
CA GLU A 129 17.95 -5.72 -25.94
C GLU A 129 17.34 -5.99 -24.57
N VAL A 130 17.33 -4.96 -23.70
CA VAL A 130 16.70 -5.06 -22.39
C VAL A 130 15.25 -5.43 -22.69
N PRO A 131 14.77 -6.64 -22.33
CA PRO A 131 13.51 -7.12 -22.83
C PRO A 131 12.45 -6.09 -22.50
N GLU A 132 11.75 -5.57 -23.52
CA GLU A 132 10.80 -4.48 -23.34
C GLU A 132 9.91 -4.84 -22.16
N MET A 133 9.95 -4.03 -21.10
CA MET A 133 9.02 -4.19 -19.99
C MET A 133 7.64 -4.16 -20.63
N PRO A 134 6.86 -5.26 -20.60
CA PRO A 134 5.69 -5.35 -21.45
C PRO A 134 4.79 -4.17 -21.13
N GLU A 135 4.58 -3.30 -22.12
CA GLU A 135 3.62 -2.20 -22.00
C GLU A 135 2.31 -2.80 -21.49
N MET A 136 1.61 -2.09 -20.60
CA MET A 136 0.37 -2.59 -20.00
C MET A 136 -0.56 -3.09 -21.13
N PRO A 137 -0.72 -4.42 -21.32
CA PRO A 137 -1.26 -4.90 -22.59
C PRO A 137 -2.68 -4.40 -22.71
N GLU A 138 -2.94 -3.65 -23.79
CA GLU A 138 -4.10 -2.77 -23.97
C GLU A 138 -5.32 -3.39 -23.30
N MET A 139 -5.80 -2.74 -22.23
CA MET A 139 -6.68 -3.35 -21.23
C MET A 139 -8.07 -3.56 -21.82
N LEU A 140 -8.21 -4.60 -22.63
CA LEU A 140 -9.03 -4.58 -23.83
C LEU A 140 -8.63 -3.40 -24.74
N GLU A 141 -7.84 -3.67 -25.79
CA GLU A 141 -8.41 -3.48 -27.12
C GLU A 141 -9.79 -4.15 -27.09
N VAL A 142 -10.85 -3.40 -27.37
CA VAL A 142 -12.16 -4.04 -27.58
C VAL A 142 -11.99 -4.89 -28.83
N PRO A 143 -11.95 -6.24 -28.73
CA PRO A 143 -11.58 -7.08 -29.86
C PRO A 143 -12.46 -6.72 -31.05
N GLU A 144 -11.86 -6.42 -32.21
CA GLU A 144 -12.53 -5.68 -33.28
C GLU A 144 -13.97 -6.17 -33.43
N VAL A 145 -14.94 -5.25 -33.27
CA VAL A 145 -16.36 -5.59 -33.05
C VAL A 145 -16.89 -6.69 -33.99
N PRO A 146 -16.47 -6.82 -35.28
CA PRO A 146 -16.71 -8.01 -36.10
C PRO A 146 -16.45 -9.38 -35.45
N GLU A 147 -15.29 -9.62 -34.82
CA GLU A 147 -14.91 -10.98 -34.34
C GLU A 147 -15.80 -11.47 -33.19
N MET A 148 -16.16 -10.59 -32.25
CA MET A 148 -17.00 -10.95 -31.10
C MET A 148 -18.45 -11.30 -31.48
N LEU A 149 -18.85 -11.08 -32.74
CA LEU A 149 -20.22 -11.24 -33.23
C LEU A 149 -20.44 -12.50 -34.07
N VAL A 150 -19.41 -13.31 -34.31
CA VAL A 150 -19.48 -14.50 -35.17
C VAL A 150 -20.03 -15.72 -34.40
N GLY A 151 -21.33 -15.68 -34.11
CA GLY A 151 -22.12 -16.86 -33.72
C GLY A 151 -22.86 -16.75 -32.39
N GLN A 152 -24.20 -16.79 -32.45
CA GLN A 152 -25.04 -17.02 -31.27
C GLN A 152 -25.13 -18.52 -30.99
N ASN A 153 -24.42 -18.98 -29.96
CA ASN A 153 -24.59 -20.28 -29.31
C ASN A 153 -23.99 -20.17 -27.90
N ASP A 154 -24.58 -20.84 -26.89
CA ASP A 154 -24.13 -20.72 -25.49
C ASP A 154 -22.66 -21.12 -25.29
N ARG A 155 -22.15 -22.04 -26.11
CA ARG A 155 -20.75 -22.47 -26.12
C ARG A 155 -19.77 -21.34 -26.47
N LEU A 156 -20.19 -20.34 -27.25
CA LEU A 156 -19.39 -19.16 -27.53
C LEU A 156 -19.50 -18.13 -26.40
N LEU A 157 -20.68 -17.92 -25.82
CA LEU A 157 -20.84 -17.06 -24.64
C LEU A 157 -19.98 -17.56 -23.45
N PHE A 158 -19.95 -18.88 -23.21
CA PHE A 158 -19.09 -19.50 -22.20
C PHE A 158 -17.59 -19.32 -22.51
N PHE A 159 -17.19 -19.33 -23.78
CA PHE A 159 -15.81 -19.05 -24.19
C PHE A 159 -15.43 -17.59 -23.92
N TRP A 160 -16.29 -16.63 -24.26
CA TRP A 160 -16.06 -15.20 -23.96
C TRP A 160 -16.03 -14.91 -22.45
N GLU A 161 -16.91 -15.55 -21.68
CA GLU A 161 -16.94 -15.48 -20.20
C GLU A 161 -15.65 -16.04 -19.59
N THR A 162 -15.21 -17.22 -20.05
CA THR A 162 -13.95 -17.84 -19.62
C THR A 162 -12.72 -17.00 -20.00
N ARG A 163 -12.70 -16.45 -21.22
CA ARG A 163 -11.63 -15.55 -21.68
C ARG A 163 -11.61 -14.26 -20.87
N TYR A 164 -12.77 -13.66 -20.57
CA TYR A 164 -12.86 -12.47 -19.72
C TYR A 164 -12.27 -12.71 -18.33
N LEU A 165 -12.64 -13.83 -17.67
CA LEU A 165 -12.07 -14.22 -16.37
C LEU A 165 -10.54 -14.33 -16.43
N TYR A 166 -10.01 -15.04 -17.43
CA TYR A 166 -8.56 -15.21 -17.64
C TYR A 166 -7.82 -13.89 -17.92
N GLU A 167 -8.34 -13.06 -18.83
CA GLU A 167 -7.70 -11.82 -19.27
C GLU A 167 -7.64 -10.76 -18.16
N ILE A 168 -8.65 -10.71 -17.28
CA ILE A 168 -8.64 -9.86 -16.09
C ILE A 168 -7.75 -10.46 -15.00
N ALA A 169 -7.93 -11.73 -14.63
CA ALA A 169 -7.16 -12.36 -13.55
C ALA A 169 -5.64 -12.32 -13.80
N ARG A 170 -5.18 -12.56 -15.03
CA ARG A 170 -3.73 -12.54 -15.35
C ARG A 170 -3.10 -11.15 -15.30
N ARG A 171 -3.88 -10.08 -15.53
CA ARG A 171 -3.44 -8.68 -15.35
C ARG A 171 -3.58 -8.21 -13.89
N HIS A 172 -4.48 -8.83 -13.15
CA HIS A 172 -4.87 -8.47 -11.79
C HIS A 172 -4.82 -9.70 -10.86
N PRO A 173 -3.62 -10.23 -10.52
CA PRO A 173 -3.48 -11.48 -9.75
C PRO A 173 -3.98 -11.41 -8.30
N TYR A 174 -4.34 -10.20 -7.83
CA TYR A 174 -5.00 -9.95 -6.55
C TYR A 174 -6.43 -9.39 -6.76
N PHE A 175 -7.14 -9.85 -7.78
CA PHE A 175 -8.56 -9.52 -7.97
C PHE A 175 -9.41 -10.37 -7.02
N TYR A 176 -10.40 -9.77 -6.37
CA TYR A 176 -11.32 -10.47 -5.48
C TYR A 176 -12.17 -11.47 -6.29
N ALA A 177 -11.79 -12.75 -6.30
CA ALA A 177 -12.34 -13.73 -7.24
C ALA A 177 -13.88 -13.86 -7.23
N PRO A 178 -14.58 -13.84 -6.07
CA PRO A 178 -16.04 -13.85 -6.04
C PRO A 178 -16.69 -12.60 -6.67
N GLU A 179 -15.99 -11.45 -6.67
CA GLU A 179 -16.44 -10.24 -7.36
C GLU A 179 -16.06 -10.23 -8.86
N LEU A 180 -14.98 -10.94 -9.25
CA LEU A 180 -14.66 -11.16 -10.67
C LEU A 180 -15.74 -12.00 -11.37
N LEU A 181 -16.28 -13.03 -10.69
CA LEU A 181 -17.42 -13.82 -11.19
C LEU A 181 -18.67 -12.94 -11.38
N TYR A 182 -18.94 -12.02 -10.46
CA TYR A 182 -20.01 -11.02 -10.62
C TYR A 182 -19.77 -10.12 -11.85
N TYR A 183 -18.57 -9.57 -12.04
CA TYR A 183 -18.28 -8.76 -13.23
C TYR A 183 -18.34 -9.55 -14.54
N ALA A 184 -18.05 -10.86 -14.53
CA ALA A 184 -18.24 -11.72 -15.70
C ALA A 184 -19.73 -11.88 -16.05
N GLN A 185 -20.62 -11.99 -15.06
CA GLN A 185 -22.08 -11.94 -15.27
C GLN A 185 -22.53 -10.59 -15.84
N GLN A 186 -21.99 -9.47 -15.33
CA GLN A 186 -22.28 -8.13 -15.86
C GLN A 186 -21.78 -7.96 -17.31
N TYR A 187 -20.57 -8.43 -17.62
CA TYR A 187 -20.00 -8.47 -18.97
C TYR A 187 -20.92 -9.26 -19.93
N LYS A 188 -21.29 -10.49 -19.54
CA LYS A 188 -22.22 -11.34 -20.28
C LYS A 188 -23.59 -10.68 -20.53
N GLY A 189 -24.11 -9.96 -19.55
CA GLY A 189 -25.33 -9.15 -19.68
C GLY A 189 -25.20 -8.04 -20.75
N VAL A 190 -24.10 -7.29 -20.73
CA VAL A 190 -23.80 -6.25 -21.74
C VAL A 190 -23.75 -6.83 -23.15
N PHE A 191 -23.17 -8.02 -23.34
CA PHE A 191 -23.17 -8.70 -24.65
C PHE A 191 -24.57 -9.22 -25.04
N ALA A 192 -25.30 -9.85 -24.11
CA ALA A 192 -26.65 -10.35 -24.36
C ALA A 192 -27.62 -9.23 -24.81
N GLU A 193 -27.46 -8.02 -24.27
CA GLU A 193 -28.17 -6.81 -24.70
C GLU A 193 -27.63 -6.28 -26.04
N CYS A 194 -26.35 -5.91 -26.11
CA CYS A 194 -25.82 -5.14 -27.24
C CYS A 194 -25.58 -5.94 -28.52
N CYS A 195 -25.42 -7.27 -28.47
CA CYS A 195 -25.34 -8.08 -29.68
C CYS A 195 -26.65 -8.08 -30.49
N GLN A 196 -27.78 -7.69 -29.87
CA GLN A 196 -29.09 -7.52 -30.50
C GLN A 196 -29.32 -6.09 -31.04
N ALA A 197 -28.46 -5.12 -30.70
CA ALA A 197 -28.59 -3.74 -31.14
C ALA A 197 -28.31 -3.58 -32.65
N ALA A 198 -28.96 -2.58 -33.27
CA ALA A 198 -28.71 -2.22 -34.67
C ALA A 198 -27.33 -1.58 -34.86
N ASP A 199 -26.94 -0.68 -33.96
CA ASP A 199 -25.55 -0.24 -33.79
C ASP A 199 -24.97 -0.88 -32.53
N LYS A 200 -24.08 -1.85 -32.74
CA LYS A 200 -23.47 -2.65 -31.68
C LYS A 200 -22.28 -1.94 -31.07
N ALA A 201 -21.58 -1.09 -31.82
CA ALA A 201 -20.43 -0.33 -31.33
C ALA A 201 -20.90 0.79 -30.39
N ALA A 202 -21.94 1.53 -30.77
CA ALA A 202 -22.55 2.56 -29.93
C ALA A 202 -23.18 2.00 -28.65
N CYS A 203 -23.63 0.74 -28.65
CA CYS A 203 -24.14 0.06 -27.46
C CYS A 203 -23.02 -0.49 -26.57
N LEU A 204 -22.06 -1.24 -27.14
CA LEU A 204 -20.99 -1.90 -26.39
C LEU A 204 -20.02 -0.88 -25.76
N GLY A 205 -19.48 0.06 -26.54
CA GLY A 205 -18.37 0.92 -26.12
C GLY A 205 -18.61 1.61 -24.76
N PRO A 206 -19.70 2.39 -24.59
CA PRO A 206 -19.99 3.07 -23.33
C PRO A 206 -20.19 2.12 -22.14
N LYS A 207 -20.81 0.95 -22.35
CA LYS A 207 -21.06 -0.04 -21.29
C LYS A 207 -19.79 -0.77 -20.88
N ILE A 208 -18.93 -1.13 -21.84
CA ILE A 208 -17.65 -1.79 -21.60
C ILE A 208 -16.68 -0.85 -20.88
N GLU A 209 -16.59 0.44 -21.27
CA GLU A 209 -15.77 1.41 -20.52
C GLU A 209 -16.30 1.67 -19.10
N ALA A 210 -17.63 1.76 -18.92
CA ALA A 210 -18.21 1.88 -17.58
C ALA A 210 -17.94 0.64 -16.70
N LEU A 211 -17.94 -0.56 -17.28
CA LEU A 211 -17.57 -1.80 -16.60
C LEU A 211 -16.06 -1.84 -16.28
N ARG A 212 -15.21 -1.45 -17.23
CA ARG A 212 -13.74 -1.33 -17.10
C ARG A 212 -13.35 -0.40 -15.95
N GLU A 213 -13.98 0.77 -15.82
CA GLU A 213 -13.77 1.69 -14.70
C GLU A 213 -14.13 1.07 -13.34
N LYS A 214 -15.20 0.26 -13.26
CA LYS A 214 -15.57 -0.47 -12.02
C LYS A 214 -14.57 -1.58 -11.69
N VAL A 215 -14.25 -2.43 -12.66
CA VAL A 215 -13.30 -3.56 -12.55
C VAL A 215 -11.92 -3.08 -12.10
N LEU A 216 -11.39 -2.02 -12.72
CA LEU A 216 -10.09 -1.45 -12.35
C LEU A 216 -10.10 -0.82 -10.94
N LEU A 217 -11.21 -0.22 -10.52
CA LEU A 217 -11.36 0.27 -9.14
C LEU A 217 -11.46 -0.88 -8.12
N SER A 218 -12.19 -1.94 -8.45
CA SER A 218 -12.31 -3.14 -7.62
C SER A 218 -10.96 -3.81 -7.39
N SER A 219 -10.21 -4.09 -8.46
CA SER A 219 -8.84 -4.62 -8.37
C SER A 219 -7.93 -3.75 -7.49
N ALA A 220 -8.01 -2.43 -7.64
CA ALA A 220 -7.16 -1.51 -6.87
C ALA A 220 -7.55 -1.46 -5.38
N LYS A 221 -8.84 -1.55 -5.06
CA LYS A 221 -9.35 -1.72 -3.68
C LYS A 221 -8.86 -3.04 -3.08
N GLU A 222 -8.96 -4.15 -3.82
CA GLU A 222 -8.56 -5.46 -3.29
C GLU A 222 -7.04 -5.53 -3.09
N ARG A 223 -6.23 -5.03 -4.03
CA ARG A 223 -4.78 -4.94 -3.83
C ARG A 223 -4.39 -4.07 -2.64
N PHE A 224 -5.21 -3.07 -2.27
CA PHE A 224 -5.06 -2.34 -1.01
C PHE A 224 -5.34 -3.21 0.22
N LYS A 225 -6.43 -4.01 0.24
CA LYS A 225 -6.72 -4.95 1.32
C LYS A 225 -5.60 -5.99 1.49
N CYS A 226 -5.18 -6.62 0.40
CA CYS A 226 -4.08 -7.58 0.43
C CYS A 226 -2.77 -6.94 0.89
N ALA A 227 -2.45 -5.71 0.47
CA ALA A 227 -1.27 -5.00 0.96
C ALA A 227 -1.39 -4.57 2.44
N SER A 228 -2.61 -4.35 2.95
CA SER A 228 -2.85 -4.16 4.39
C SER A 228 -2.54 -5.43 5.17
N LEU A 229 -3.11 -6.56 4.76
CA LEU A 229 -2.92 -7.86 5.41
C LEU A 229 -1.46 -8.34 5.35
N GLN A 230 -0.85 -8.32 4.16
CA GLN A 230 0.52 -8.80 3.91
C GLN A 230 1.61 -8.02 4.68
N LYS A 231 1.39 -6.73 4.99
CA LYS A 231 2.41 -5.89 5.63
C LYS A 231 2.11 -5.51 7.07
N PHE A 232 0.85 -5.25 7.38
CA PHE A 232 0.41 -4.67 8.66
C PHE A 232 -0.46 -5.63 9.47
N GLY A 233 -0.71 -6.83 8.92
CA GLY A 233 -1.38 -7.94 9.59
C GLY A 233 -2.88 -7.75 9.82
N ASP A 234 -3.49 -8.81 10.35
CA ASP A 234 -4.92 -8.90 10.65
C ASP A 234 -5.41 -7.74 11.55
N ARG A 235 -4.61 -7.28 12.54
CA ARG A 235 -4.99 -6.18 13.46
C ARG A 235 -5.27 -4.88 12.71
N ALA A 236 -4.42 -4.52 11.73
CA ALA A 236 -4.62 -3.32 10.92
C ALA A 236 -5.85 -3.43 10.00
N PHE A 237 -6.06 -4.60 9.39
CA PHE A 237 -7.22 -4.83 8.53
C PHE A 237 -8.54 -4.87 9.32
N LYS A 238 -8.54 -5.50 10.50
CA LYS A 238 -9.69 -5.51 11.42
C LYS A 238 -10.04 -4.10 11.87
N ALA A 239 -9.07 -3.28 12.28
CA ALA A 239 -9.34 -1.88 12.67
C ALA A 239 -9.94 -1.06 11.51
N TRP A 240 -9.38 -1.17 10.30
CA TRP A 240 -9.96 -0.54 9.10
C TRP A 240 -11.41 -0.99 8.83
N SER A 241 -11.67 -2.29 9.02
CA SER A 241 -12.99 -2.90 8.81
C SER A 241 -14.00 -2.49 9.88
N VAL A 242 -13.62 -2.43 11.16
CA VAL A 242 -14.46 -1.89 12.26
C VAL A 242 -14.90 -0.48 11.90
N ALA A 243 -13.96 0.40 11.61
CA ALA A 243 -14.26 1.79 11.27
C ALA A 243 -15.19 1.90 10.05
N ARG A 244 -14.92 1.14 8.97
CA ARG A 244 -15.73 1.19 7.75
C ARG A 244 -17.13 0.59 7.92
N LEU A 245 -17.29 -0.48 8.69
CA LEU A 245 -18.60 -1.09 8.91
C LEU A 245 -19.43 -0.30 9.94
N SER A 246 -18.80 0.28 10.97
CA SER A 246 -19.47 1.19 11.92
C SER A 246 -20.06 2.42 11.24
N GLN A 247 -19.36 3.01 10.27
CA GLN A 247 -19.87 4.10 9.42
C GLN A 247 -21.05 3.69 8.51
N ARG A 248 -21.22 2.39 8.25
CA ARG A 248 -22.16 1.85 7.27
C ARG A 248 -23.43 1.32 7.93
N PHE A 249 -23.25 0.65 9.06
CA PHE A 249 -24.27 -0.01 9.85
C PHE A 249 -24.30 0.61 11.27
N PRO A 250 -24.50 1.94 11.43
CA PRO A 250 -24.40 2.61 12.73
C PRO A 250 -25.46 2.17 13.76
N LYS A 251 -26.45 1.37 13.33
CA LYS A 251 -27.48 0.73 14.17
C LYS A 251 -27.04 -0.59 14.80
N ALA A 252 -26.11 -1.32 14.15
CA ALA A 252 -25.55 -2.56 14.68
C ALA A 252 -24.74 -2.29 15.96
N ASP A 253 -24.72 -3.26 16.89
CA ASP A 253 -23.89 -3.17 18.09
C ASP A 253 -22.42 -3.59 17.83
N PHE A 254 -21.56 -3.38 18.82
CA PHE A 254 -20.12 -3.67 18.69
C PHE A 254 -19.82 -5.17 18.54
N ALA A 255 -20.62 -6.07 19.10
CA ALA A 255 -20.41 -7.51 18.97
C ALA A 255 -20.79 -8.00 17.56
N GLU A 256 -21.92 -7.52 17.03
CA GLU A 256 -22.36 -7.75 15.66
C GLU A 256 -21.31 -7.23 14.64
N ILE A 257 -20.86 -5.98 14.80
CA ILE A 257 -19.77 -5.41 13.98
C ILE A 257 -18.49 -6.24 14.12
N SER A 258 -18.08 -6.62 15.33
CA SER A 258 -16.84 -7.38 15.56
C SER A 258 -16.87 -8.79 14.96
N LYS A 259 -18.04 -9.44 14.94
CA LYS A 259 -18.24 -10.71 14.24
C LYS A 259 -18.11 -10.52 12.73
N VAL A 260 -18.92 -9.64 12.14
CA VAL A 260 -18.90 -9.37 10.68
C VAL A 260 -17.49 -8.94 10.21
N VAL A 261 -16.76 -8.16 11.01
CA VAL A 261 -15.34 -7.83 10.76
C VAL A 261 -14.44 -9.05 10.79
N THR A 262 -14.62 -9.96 11.74
CA THR A 262 -13.79 -11.16 11.87
C THR A 262 -14.00 -12.10 10.68
N ASP A 263 -15.25 -12.37 10.32
CA ASP A 263 -15.62 -13.19 9.17
C ASP A 263 -15.11 -12.55 7.86
N LEU A 264 -15.31 -11.23 7.68
CA LEU A 264 -14.80 -10.47 6.53
C LEU A 264 -13.26 -10.46 6.45
N THR A 265 -12.57 -10.57 7.60
CA THR A 265 -11.11 -10.69 7.66
C THR A 265 -10.65 -12.07 7.20
N LYS A 266 -11.37 -13.15 7.58
CA LYS A 266 -11.10 -14.52 7.11
C LYS A 266 -11.19 -14.60 5.57
N VAL A 267 -12.34 -14.20 5.03
CA VAL A 267 -12.61 -14.11 3.57
C VAL A 267 -11.51 -13.36 2.81
N HIS A 268 -11.15 -12.16 3.27
CA HIS A 268 -10.11 -11.37 2.58
C HIS A 268 -8.70 -11.92 2.80
N LYS A 269 -8.45 -12.67 3.88
CA LYS A 269 -7.18 -13.35 4.08
C LYS A 269 -7.00 -14.46 3.05
N GLU A 270 -7.97 -15.38 2.93
CA GLU A 270 -7.96 -16.47 1.93
C GLU A 270 -7.79 -15.93 0.50
N CYS A 271 -8.63 -14.99 0.07
CA CYS A 271 -8.53 -14.42 -1.28
C CYS A 271 -7.19 -13.72 -1.57
N CYS A 272 -6.50 -13.22 -0.55
CA CYS A 272 -5.19 -12.58 -0.69
C CYS A 272 -4.00 -13.56 -0.59
N HIS A 273 -4.22 -14.81 -0.15
CA HIS A 273 -3.21 -15.89 -0.16
C HIS A 273 -3.35 -16.80 -1.40
N GLY A 274 -4.56 -16.94 -1.94
CA GLY A 274 -4.84 -17.74 -3.14
C GLY A 274 -5.91 -18.82 -2.94
N ASP A 275 -6.50 -18.90 -1.75
CA ASP A 275 -7.47 -19.92 -1.34
C ASP A 275 -8.88 -19.55 -1.85
N LEU A 276 -9.00 -19.38 -3.17
CA LEU A 276 -10.13 -18.71 -3.83
C LEU A 276 -11.47 -19.46 -3.71
N LEU A 277 -11.45 -20.75 -3.34
CA LEU A 277 -12.66 -21.54 -3.10
C LEU A 277 -13.21 -21.28 -1.69
N GLU A 278 -12.38 -21.43 -0.65
CA GLU A 278 -12.79 -21.14 0.74
C GLU A 278 -13.22 -19.67 0.87
N CYS A 279 -12.47 -18.74 0.29
CA CYS A 279 -12.88 -17.32 0.20
C CYS A 279 -14.27 -17.13 -0.44
N ALA A 280 -14.64 -17.92 -1.45
CA ALA A 280 -15.93 -17.80 -2.14
C ALA A 280 -17.09 -18.32 -1.29
N ASP A 281 -16.88 -19.47 -0.62
CA ASP A 281 -17.87 -20.10 0.25
C ASP A 281 -18.05 -19.30 1.55
N ASP A 282 -16.98 -18.88 2.23
CA ASP A 282 -17.05 -17.98 3.39
C ASP A 282 -17.69 -16.63 3.04
N ARG A 283 -17.44 -16.06 1.83
CA ARG A 283 -18.16 -14.84 1.38
C ARG A 283 -19.66 -15.11 1.19
N ALA A 284 -20.05 -16.31 0.78
CA ALA A 284 -21.45 -16.68 0.62
C ALA A 284 -22.14 -16.87 1.97
N ASP A 285 -21.50 -17.55 2.93
CA ASP A 285 -22.04 -17.72 4.28
C ASP A 285 -22.05 -16.41 5.09
N LEU A 286 -21.06 -15.52 4.93
CA LEU A 286 -21.10 -14.17 5.49
C LEU A 286 -22.26 -13.35 4.91
N ALA A 287 -22.47 -13.40 3.59
CA ALA A 287 -23.59 -12.71 2.93
C ALA A 287 -24.96 -13.28 3.33
N LYS A 288 -25.05 -14.57 3.62
CA LYS A 288 -26.22 -15.21 4.21
C LYS A 288 -26.43 -14.73 5.66
N TYR A 289 -25.40 -14.80 6.50
CA TYR A 289 -25.44 -14.36 7.90
C TYR A 289 -25.90 -12.90 8.04
N MET A 290 -25.36 -11.99 7.21
CA MET A 290 -25.78 -10.58 7.19
C MET A 290 -27.26 -10.39 6.79
N CYS A 291 -27.82 -11.32 6.01
CA CYS A 291 -29.22 -11.29 5.62
C CYS A 291 -30.17 -11.98 6.61
N GLU A 292 -29.69 -12.98 7.35
CA GLU A 292 -30.43 -13.60 8.45
C GLU A 292 -30.53 -12.63 9.64
N ASN A 293 -29.52 -11.77 9.85
CA ASN A 293 -29.46 -10.76 10.92
C ASN A 293 -29.69 -9.31 10.41
N GLN A 294 -30.37 -9.15 9.27
CA GLN A 294 -30.47 -7.84 8.61
C GLN A 294 -31.15 -6.75 9.45
N ASP A 295 -32.11 -7.11 10.31
CA ASP A 295 -32.85 -6.15 11.13
C ASP A 295 -32.06 -5.63 12.35
N SER A 296 -31.01 -6.32 12.80
CA SER A 296 -30.03 -5.76 13.75
C SER A 296 -28.93 -4.97 13.05
N ILE A 297 -28.52 -5.39 11.84
CA ILE A 297 -27.40 -4.77 11.13
C ILE A 297 -27.80 -3.46 10.43
N SER A 298 -28.74 -3.51 9.47
CA SER A 298 -29.19 -2.32 8.74
C SER A 298 -30.47 -2.53 7.95
N THR A 299 -31.35 -1.52 8.03
CA THR A 299 -32.58 -1.40 7.25
C THR A 299 -32.37 -1.41 5.73
N LYS A 300 -31.17 -1.03 5.26
CA LYS A 300 -30.81 -0.93 3.84
C LYS A 300 -30.45 -2.28 3.21
N LEU A 301 -30.23 -3.35 3.99
CA LEU A 301 -29.81 -4.66 3.44
C LEU A 301 -30.94 -5.38 2.68
N LYS A 302 -32.21 -5.01 2.91
CA LYS A 302 -33.40 -5.66 2.36
C LYS A 302 -33.35 -5.83 0.83
N GLU A 303 -32.95 -4.79 0.11
CA GLU A 303 -32.85 -4.81 -1.36
C GLU A 303 -31.74 -5.75 -1.89
N CYS A 304 -30.78 -6.13 -1.04
CA CYS A 304 -29.70 -7.07 -1.37
C CYS A 304 -30.07 -8.53 -1.07
N CYS A 305 -30.87 -8.76 -0.02
CA CYS A 305 -31.07 -10.10 0.53
C CYS A 305 -31.94 -11.03 -0.33
N ASP A 306 -32.76 -10.48 -1.22
CA ASP A 306 -33.55 -11.26 -2.19
C ASP A 306 -32.76 -11.64 -3.47
N LYS A 307 -31.51 -11.16 -3.62
CA LYS A 307 -30.72 -11.36 -4.85
C LYS A 307 -30.02 -12.74 -4.89
N PRO A 308 -29.66 -13.26 -6.09
CA PRO A 308 -28.74 -14.40 -6.24
C PRO A 308 -27.39 -14.15 -5.56
N VAL A 309 -26.68 -15.21 -5.13
CA VAL A 309 -25.53 -15.09 -4.21
C VAL A 309 -24.45 -14.07 -4.63
N LEU A 310 -24.01 -14.06 -5.90
CA LEU A 310 -22.98 -13.11 -6.34
C LEU A 310 -23.47 -11.65 -6.34
N GLU A 311 -24.70 -11.42 -6.80
CA GLU A 311 -25.34 -10.10 -6.76
C GLU A 311 -25.66 -9.64 -5.33
N LYS A 312 -26.03 -10.57 -4.44
CA LYS A 312 -26.24 -10.34 -3.00
C LYS A 312 -24.94 -9.91 -2.35
N SER A 313 -23.88 -10.72 -2.45
CA SER A 313 -22.58 -10.41 -1.84
C SER A 313 -21.93 -9.15 -2.41
N GLN A 314 -22.25 -8.76 -3.66
CA GLN A 314 -21.85 -7.46 -4.19
C GLN A 314 -22.73 -6.31 -3.69
N CYS A 315 -24.04 -6.49 -3.64
CA CYS A 315 -24.96 -5.48 -3.11
C CYS A 315 -24.66 -5.18 -1.64
N LEU A 316 -24.41 -6.20 -0.80
CA LEU A 316 -23.95 -6.02 0.59
C LEU A 316 -22.57 -5.33 0.66
N ALA A 317 -21.71 -5.52 -0.34
CA ALA A 317 -20.44 -4.82 -0.44
C ALA A 317 -20.58 -3.35 -0.94
N GLU A 318 -21.67 -2.99 -1.63
CA GLU A 318 -21.91 -1.66 -2.23
C GLU A 318 -23.01 -0.83 -1.55
N VAL A 319 -23.85 -1.42 -0.69
CA VAL A 319 -24.98 -0.76 0.03
C VAL A 319 -24.61 0.56 0.69
N GLU A 320 -25.52 1.53 0.66
CA GLU A 320 -25.30 2.85 1.26
C GLU A 320 -25.25 2.79 2.79
N ARG A 321 -24.89 3.91 3.42
CA ARG A 321 -24.85 4.03 4.89
C ARG A 321 -26.28 4.11 5.43
N ASP A 322 -26.56 3.42 6.53
CA ASP A 322 -27.81 3.60 7.26
C ASP A 322 -27.83 4.94 8.03
N GLU A 323 -29.03 5.37 8.42
CA GLU A 323 -29.25 6.56 9.23
C GLU A 323 -28.69 6.37 10.66
N LEU A 324 -28.09 7.43 11.21
CA LEU A 324 -27.56 7.46 12.57
C LEU A 324 -28.71 7.27 13.60
N PRO A 325 -28.56 6.41 14.63
CA PRO A 325 -29.50 6.36 15.74
C PRO A 325 -29.60 7.72 16.47
N GLY A 326 -30.81 8.12 16.85
CA GLY A 326 -31.07 9.42 17.50
C GLY A 326 -30.79 9.43 19.01
N ASP A 327 -30.42 8.28 19.57
CA ASP A 327 -30.37 7.93 20.98
C ASP A 327 -28.98 7.46 21.45
N LEU A 328 -27.94 7.75 20.65
CA LEU A 328 -26.55 7.40 20.98
C LEU A 328 -26.07 8.09 22.29
N PRO A 329 -25.36 7.38 23.18
CA PRO A 329 -24.79 7.96 24.39
C PRO A 329 -23.66 8.95 24.07
N SER A 330 -23.35 9.82 25.04
CA SER A 330 -22.22 10.76 24.94
C SER A 330 -20.90 9.99 24.90
N LEU A 331 -20.12 10.17 23.83
CA LEU A 331 -18.77 9.59 23.73
C LEU A 331 -17.87 10.04 24.91
N ALA A 332 -18.08 11.25 25.44
CA ALA A 332 -17.31 11.73 26.58
C ALA A 332 -17.54 10.91 27.85
N ALA A 333 -18.74 10.34 28.05
CA ALA A 333 -19.05 9.57 29.25
C ALA A 333 -18.11 8.36 29.41
N ASP A 334 -17.99 7.53 28.37
CA ASP A 334 -17.28 6.25 28.43
C ASP A 334 -15.76 6.38 28.18
N PHE A 335 -15.32 7.47 27.54
CA PHE A 335 -13.94 7.61 27.03
C PHE A 335 -13.16 8.82 27.59
N VAL A 336 -13.79 9.68 28.40
CA VAL A 336 -13.21 10.93 28.93
C VAL A 336 -13.61 11.25 30.37
N GLU A 337 -14.87 10.97 30.75
CA GLU A 337 -15.43 11.32 32.07
C GLU A 337 -15.41 10.14 33.06
N ASP A 338 -15.48 8.89 32.57
CA ASP A 338 -15.29 7.69 33.39
C ASP A 338 -13.86 7.62 33.95
N LYS A 339 -13.76 7.33 35.24
CA LYS A 339 -12.50 7.19 35.96
C LYS A 339 -11.85 5.83 35.76
N GLU A 340 -12.62 4.83 35.32
CA GLU A 340 -12.08 3.50 35.01
C GLU A 340 -11.44 3.41 33.61
N VAL A 341 -11.44 4.46 32.78
CA VAL A 341 -10.81 4.49 31.43
C VAL A 341 -9.42 3.85 31.40
N CYS A 342 -8.51 4.21 32.32
CA CYS A 342 -7.16 3.63 32.36
C CYS A 342 -7.14 2.15 32.75
N LYS A 343 -8.04 1.72 33.63
CA LYS A 343 -8.21 0.31 34.03
C LYS A 343 -8.77 -0.49 32.86
N ASN A 344 -9.84 -0.01 32.23
CA ASN A 344 -10.48 -0.64 31.06
C ASN A 344 -9.47 -0.77 29.89
N TYR A 345 -8.64 0.25 29.69
CA TYR A 345 -7.53 0.25 28.74
C TYR A 345 -6.42 -0.75 29.09
N GLN A 346 -6.02 -0.87 30.36
CA GLN A 346 -4.97 -1.80 30.80
C GLN A 346 -5.44 -3.26 30.84
N GLU A 347 -6.67 -3.52 31.29
CA GLU A 347 -7.26 -4.87 31.38
C GLU A 347 -7.62 -5.45 30.00
N ALA A 348 -8.06 -4.60 29.04
CA ALA A 348 -8.62 -5.08 27.78
C ALA A 348 -8.30 -4.17 26.56
N LYS A 349 -7.06 -3.67 26.44
CA LYS A 349 -6.59 -2.69 25.44
C LYS A 349 -7.23 -2.78 24.05
N ASP A 350 -7.15 -3.94 23.38
CA ASP A 350 -7.69 -4.11 22.02
C ASP A 350 -9.23 -4.04 21.95
N VAL A 351 -9.94 -4.49 22.98
CA VAL A 351 -11.40 -4.39 23.07
C VAL A 351 -11.81 -2.95 23.35
N PHE A 352 -11.11 -2.26 24.25
CA PHE A 352 -11.38 -0.87 24.60
C PHE A 352 -11.14 0.09 23.41
N LEU A 353 -9.98 -0.03 22.75
CA LEU A 353 -9.67 0.74 21.53
C LEU A 353 -10.57 0.36 20.35
N GLY A 354 -10.97 -0.91 20.24
CA GLY A 354 -11.95 -1.35 19.24
C GLY A 354 -13.32 -0.73 19.46
N THR A 355 -13.79 -0.66 20.71
CA THR A 355 -15.06 -0.03 21.09
C THR A 355 -15.02 1.47 20.87
N PHE A 356 -13.92 2.15 21.26
CA PHE A 356 -13.69 3.56 20.93
C PHE A 356 -13.78 3.80 19.43
N LEU A 357 -13.06 3.02 18.62
CA LEU A 357 -13.05 3.17 17.17
C LEU A 357 -14.44 2.95 16.55
N TYR A 358 -15.22 1.99 17.05
CA TYR A 358 -16.60 1.75 16.62
C TYR A 358 -17.55 2.90 16.99
N GLU A 359 -17.55 3.34 18.26
CA GLU A 359 -18.42 4.44 18.71
C GLU A 359 -18.05 5.78 18.05
N TYR A 360 -16.76 6.06 17.85
CA TYR A 360 -16.31 7.25 17.12
C TYR A 360 -16.69 7.15 15.62
N SER A 361 -16.46 6.00 14.98
CA SER A 361 -16.71 5.84 13.55
C SER A 361 -18.19 5.88 13.18
N ARG A 362 -19.09 5.30 13.99
CA ARG A 362 -20.55 5.38 13.73
C ARG A 362 -21.09 6.80 13.83
N ARG A 363 -20.53 7.64 14.71
CA ARG A 363 -20.91 9.07 14.84
C ARG A 363 -20.36 9.97 13.72
N HIS A 364 -19.28 9.56 13.05
CA HIS A 364 -18.56 10.39 12.07
C HIS A 364 -18.47 9.77 10.66
N PRO A 365 -19.60 9.62 9.93
CA PRO A 365 -19.59 9.15 8.53
C PRO A 365 -18.90 10.13 7.56
N GLU A 366 -18.82 11.41 7.86
CA GLU A 366 -18.11 12.41 7.05
C GLU A 366 -16.58 12.22 7.08
N TYR A 367 -16.03 11.58 8.12
CA TYR A 367 -14.60 11.31 8.26
C TYR A 367 -14.14 10.17 7.35
N SER A 368 -12.86 10.19 6.95
CA SER A 368 -12.26 9.06 6.24
C SER A 368 -11.83 7.95 7.20
N VAL A 369 -11.71 6.73 6.69
CA VAL A 369 -11.26 5.60 7.52
C VAL A 369 -9.82 5.81 8.01
N SER A 370 -8.93 6.43 7.22
CA SER A 370 -7.57 6.74 7.71
C SER A 370 -7.56 7.84 8.78
N LEU A 371 -8.47 8.82 8.71
CA LEU A 371 -8.64 9.80 9.79
C LEU A 371 -9.11 9.12 11.07
N LEU A 372 -10.15 8.29 11.03
CA LEU A 372 -10.65 7.55 12.21
C LEU A 372 -9.55 6.69 12.86
N LEU A 373 -8.73 6.02 12.04
CA LEU A 373 -7.58 5.25 12.51
C LEU A 373 -6.44 6.12 13.07
N ARG A 374 -6.27 7.37 12.62
CA ARG A 374 -5.35 8.35 13.24
C ARG A 374 -5.87 8.81 14.60
N LEU A 375 -7.16 9.12 14.71
CA LEU A 375 -7.77 9.54 15.97
C LEU A 375 -7.70 8.44 17.04
N ALA A 376 -7.92 7.18 16.66
CA ALA A 376 -7.75 6.04 17.57
C ALA A 376 -6.28 5.82 18.00
N LYS A 377 -5.30 6.12 17.12
CA LYS A 377 -3.87 6.08 17.49
C LYS A 377 -3.45 7.24 18.40
N GLU A 378 -4.00 8.43 18.19
CA GLU A 378 -3.77 9.57 19.08
C GLU A 378 -4.39 9.29 20.46
N TYR A 379 -5.59 8.70 20.50
CA TYR A 379 -6.23 8.25 21.73
C TYR A 379 -5.40 7.18 22.47
N GLU A 380 -4.90 6.16 21.74
CA GLU A 380 -3.98 5.14 22.27
C GLU A 380 -2.73 5.80 22.89
N ALA A 381 -2.07 6.73 22.18
CA ALA A 381 -0.88 7.42 22.68
C ALA A 381 -1.15 8.36 23.87
N THR A 382 -2.28 9.10 23.86
CA THR A 382 -2.67 9.95 25.00
C THR A 382 -2.99 9.10 26.23
N LEU A 383 -3.57 7.90 26.08
CA LEU A 383 -3.76 6.98 27.22
C LEU A 383 -2.45 6.38 27.72
N GLU A 384 -1.52 5.96 26.85
CA GLU A 384 -0.19 5.48 27.26
C GLU A 384 0.58 6.52 28.07
N LYS A 385 0.48 7.78 27.67
CA LYS A 385 1.04 8.94 28.39
C LYS A 385 0.29 9.24 29.69
N CYS A 386 -1.03 9.33 29.66
CA CYS A 386 -1.82 9.83 30.79
C CYS A 386 -2.04 8.78 31.89
N CYS A 387 -2.17 7.50 31.55
CA CYS A 387 -2.32 6.43 32.55
C CYS A 387 -1.03 6.12 33.34
N ALA A 388 0.06 6.84 33.06
CA ALA A 388 1.32 6.82 33.79
C ALA A 388 1.55 8.08 34.66
N THR A 389 0.56 8.98 34.80
CA THR A 389 0.66 10.19 35.65
C THR A 389 -0.09 10.03 36.98
N ASP A 390 0.17 10.94 37.94
CA ASP A 390 -0.47 10.94 39.26
C ASP A 390 -1.98 11.25 39.24
N ASP A 391 -2.49 11.88 38.17
CA ASP A 391 -3.91 12.17 37.96
C ASP A 391 -4.29 11.94 36.48
N PRO A 392 -4.49 10.66 36.07
CA PRO A 392 -4.85 10.33 34.70
C PRO A 392 -6.13 10.99 34.20
N PRO A 393 -7.25 11.06 34.96
CA PRO A 393 -8.46 11.76 34.53
C PRO A 393 -8.23 13.20 34.10
N THR A 394 -7.51 13.99 34.91
CA THR A 394 -7.20 15.40 34.53
C THR A 394 -6.30 15.49 33.29
N CYS A 395 -5.48 14.45 33.04
CA CYS A 395 -4.63 14.38 31.85
C CYS A 395 -5.42 14.05 30.57
N TYR A 396 -6.23 12.98 30.54
CA TYR A 396 -6.97 12.59 29.32
C TYR A 396 -8.27 13.37 29.08
N ALA A 397 -8.73 14.19 30.05
CA ALA A 397 -9.97 15.00 29.97
C ALA A 397 -10.10 15.91 28.72
N LYS A 398 -9.02 16.16 27.97
CA LYS A 398 -9.01 17.06 26.79
C LYS A 398 -8.77 16.35 25.45
N VAL A 399 -8.63 15.03 25.44
CA VAL A 399 -8.20 14.27 24.24
C VAL A 399 -9.11 14.48 23.02
N LEU A 400 -10.41 14.77 23.22
CA LEU A 400 -11.32 15.07 22.12
C LEU A 400 -11.08 16.46 21.48
N ASP A 401 -10.54 17.43 22.21
CA ASP A 401 -10.09 18.72 21.66
C ASP A 401 -8.76 18.55 20.91
N GLU A 402 -7.87 17.67 21.40
CA GLU A 402 -6.57 17.34 20.76
C GLU A 402 -6.74 16.71 19.37
N PHE A 403 -7.89 16.07 19.09
CA PHE A 403 -8.23 15.57 17.76
C PHE A 403 -8.46 16.66 16.70
N LYS A 404 -8.79 17.90 17.10
CA LYS A 404 -9.13 18.97 16.16
C LYS A 404 -8.07 19.21 15.05
N PRO A 405 -6.77 19.39 15.33
CA PRO A 405 -5.75 19.53 14.27
C PRO A 405 -5.69 18.33 13.31
N LEU A 406 -5.92 17.11 13.78
CA LEU A 406 -5.92 15.89 12.94
C LEU A 406 -7.12 15.85 11.98
N VAL A 407 -8.25 16.47 12.35
CA VAL A 407 -9.46 16.64 11.53
C VAL A 407 -9.33 17.85 10.59
N ASP A 408 -8.78 18.97 11.04
CA ASP A 408 -8.63 20.20 10.26
C ASP A 408 -7.61 20.02 9.10
N GLU A 409 -6.54 19.25 9.30
CA GLU A 409 -5.52 18.95 8.26
C GLU A 409 -6.12 18.38 6.96
N PRO A 410 -6.80 17.22 6.95
CA PRO A 410 -7.34 16.63 5.74
C PRO A 410 -8.48 17.48 5.13
N GLN A 411 -9.28 18.17 5.95
CA GLN A 411 -10.33 19.06 5.44
C GLN A 411 -9.73 20.21 4.62
N ASN A 412 -8.74 20.91 5.16
CA ASN A 412 -8.06 22.00 4.45
C ASN A 412 -7.30 21.50 3.22
N LEU A 413 -6.64 20.34 3.30
CA LEU A 413 -5.95 19.73 2.17
C LEU A 413 -6.92 19.37 1.03
N VAL A 414 -8.05 18.72 1.33
CA VAL A 414 -9.07 18.34 0.34
C VAL A 414 -9.72 19.58 -0.27
N LYS A 415 -10.07 20.58 0.55
CA LYS A 415 -10.62 21.87 0.08
C LYS A 415 -9.68 22.55 -0.93
N THR A 416 -8.41 22.75 -0.54
CA THR A 416 -7.41 23.45 -1.38
C THR A 416 -7.17 22.72 -2.70
N ASN A 417 -7.12 21.38 -2.69
CA ASN A 417 -6.94 20.59 -3.91
C ASN A 417 -8.21 20.56 -4.77
N CYS A 418 -9.42 20.65 -4.18
CA CYS A 418 -10.66 20.79 -4.94
C CYS A 418 -10.81 22.18 -5.57
N GLU A 419 -10.46 23.26 -4.87
CA GLU A 419 -10.42 24.62 -5.44
C GLU A 419 -9.42 24.70 -6.61
N LEU A 420 -8.27 24.02 -6.49
CA LEU A 420 -7.28 23.89 -7.57
C LEU A 420 -7.81 23.06 -8.76
N PHE A 421 -8.52 21.96 -8.49
CA PHE A 421 -9.16 21.14 -9.53
C PHE A 421 -10.28 21.88 -10.27
N GLU A 422 -11.15 22.60 -9.54
CA GLU A 422 -12.22 23.42 -10.11
C GLU A 422 -11.65 24.56 -10.98
N LYS A 423 -10.49 25.12 -10.62
CA LYS A 423 -9.77 26.13 -11.39
C LYS A 423 -9.04 25.61 -12.63
N LEU A 424 -8.50 24.39 -12.60
CA LEU A 424 -7.62 23.84 -13.66
C LEU A 424 -8.25 22.76 -14.55
N GLY A 425 -9.38 22.18 -14.15
CA GLY A 425 -9.92 20.97 -14.75
C GLY A 425 -9.03 19.74 -14.51
N GLU A 426 -9.48 18.55 -14.96
CA GLU A 426 -8.78 17.30 -14.65
C GLU A 426 -7.33 17.29 -15.17
N TYR A 427 -7.10 17.58 -16.45
CA TYR A 427 -5.75 17.52 -17.04
C TYR A 427 -4.78 18.55 -16.42
N GLY A 428 -5.24 19.78 -16.15
CA GLY A 428 -4.42 20.79 -15.48
C GLY A 428 -4.09 20.40 -14.02
N PHE A 429 -5.04 19.80 -13.31
CA PHE A 429 -4.83 19.29 -11.96
C PHE A 429 -3.91 18.05 -11.93
N GLN A 430 -4.05 17.11 -12.89
CA GLN A 430 -3.10 16.01 -13.10
C GLN A 430 -1.67 16.55 -13.28
N ASN A 431 -1.48 17.61 -14.08
CA ASN A 431 -0.17 18.21 -14.30
C ASN A 431 0.39 18.87 -13.03
N ALA A 432 -0.43 19.59 -12.26
CA ALA A 432 -0.02 20.16 -10.96
C ALA A 432 0.39 19.08 -9.94
N LEU A 433 -0.32 17.95 -9.93
CA LEU A 433 0.06 16.77 -9.14
C LEU A 433 1.35 16.13 -9.66
N LEU A 434 1.55 16.06 -10.98
CA LEU A 434 2.74 15.50 -11.60
C LEU A 434 4.00 16.31 -11.26
N VAL A 435 3.92 17.64 -11.29
CA VAL A 435 4.98 18.54 -10.78
C VAL A 435 5.27 18.24 -9.30
N ARG A 436 4.22 18.20 -8.47
CA ARG A 436 4.34 17.98 -7.02
C ARG A 436 4.99 16.63 -6.67
N TYR A 437 4.56 15.54 -7.30
CA TYR A 437 5.09 14.20 -7.00
C TYR A 437 6.46 13.94 -7.62
N THR A 438 6.76 14.50 -8.80
CA THR A 438 8.11 14.40 -9.40
C THR A 438 9.13 15.16 -8.55
N LYS A 439 8.82 16.35 -8.02
CA LYS A 439 9.70 17.08 -7.09
C LYS A 439 9.89 16.34 -5.75
N LYS A 440 8.91 15.55 -5.29
CA LYS A 440 8.97 14.76 -4.04
C LYS A 440 9.74 13.44 -4.17
N ALA A 441 9.69 12.79 -5.34
CA ALA A 441 10.27 11.47 -5.57
C ALA A 441 10.79 11.33 -7.02
N PRO A 442 11.77 12.16 -7.43
CA PRO A 442 12.24 12.24 -8.82
C PRO A 442 12.93 10.96 -9.33
N GLN A 443 13.32 10.06 -8.43
CA GLN A 443 13.88 8.76 -8.79
C GLN A 443 12.81 7.80 -9.36
N VAL A 444 11.56 7.92 -8.91
CA VAL A 444 10.44 7.02 -9.28
C VAL A 444 10.23 7.03 -10.80
N SER A 445 10.05 5.85 -11.40
CA SER A 445 10.04 5.72 -12.86
C SER A 445 8.97 6.60 -13.51
N THR A 446 9.29 7.15 -14.68
CA THR A 446 8.44 8.18 -15.33
C THR A 446 7.04 7.67 -15.69
N PRO A 447 6.87 6.44 -16.24
CA PRO A 447 5.55 5.83 -16.39
C PRO A 447 4.77 5.73 -15.06
N THR A 448 5.45 5.42 -13.95
CA THR A 448 4.82 5.36 -12.61
C THR A 448 4.35 6.73 -12.13
N LEU A 449 5.17 7.78 -12.28
CA LEU A 449 4.81 9.15 -11.89
C LEU A 449 3.59 9.65 -12.69
N VAL A 450 3.54 9.36 -14.01
CA VAL A 450 2.40 9.68 -14.88
C VAL A 450 1.17 8.84 -14.50
N GLU A 451 1.30 7.52 -14.31
CA GLU A 451 0.19 6.65 -13.89
C GLU A 451 -0.45 7.13 -12.58
N VAL A 452 0.38 7.36 -11.55
CA VAL A 452 -0.04 7.78 -10.21
C VAL A 452 -0.69 9.16 -10.28
N SER A 453 -0.06 10.15 -10.90
CA SER A 453 -0.62 11.51 -10.97
C SER A 453 -1.90 11.60 -11.80
N ARG A 454 -2.04 10.79 -12.86
CA ARG A 454 -3.31 10.66 -13.62
C ARG A 454 -4.41 10.05 -12.74
N LYS A 455 -4.12 9.00 -11.97
CA LYS A 455 -5.08 8.42 -11.01
C LYS A 455 -5.44 9.38 -9.88
N LEU A 456 -4.48 10.14 -9.34
CA LEU A 456 -4.71 11.19 -8.34
C LEU A 456 -5.59 12.31 -8.90
N GLY A 457 -5.37 12.73 -10.15
CA GLY A 457 -6.21 13.73 -10.82
C GLY A 457 -7.68 13.29 -10.97
N LYS A 458 -7.92 12.01 -11.31
CA LYS A 458 -9.27 11.43 -11.33
C LYS A 458 -9.98 11.44 -9.97
N VAL A 459 -9.27 11.58 -8.84
CA VAL A 459 -9.91 11.76 -7.52
C VAL A 459 -10.64 13.10 -7.46
N GLY A 460 -10.11 14.16 -8.07
CA GLY A 460 -10.79 15.45 -8.18
C GLY A 460 -12.13 15.31 -8.91
N THR A 461 -12.13 14.64 -10.06
CA THR A 461 -13.34 14.36 -10.85
C THR A 461 -14.37 13.52 -10.12
N LYS A 462 -13.95 12.56 -9.27
CA LYS A 462 -14.86 11.67 -8.52
C LYS A 462 -15.35 12.26 -7.20
N CYS A 463 -14.59 13.12 -6.53
CA CYS A 463 -14.88 13.58 -5.16
C CYS A 463 -15.21 15.06 -5.03
N CYS A 464 -14.58 15.97 -5.79
CA CYS A 464 -14.81 17.41 -5.59
C CYS A 464 -16.24 17.84 -5.97
N LYS A 465 -16.92 17.08 -6.84
CA LYS A 465 -18.33 17.31 -7.20
C LYS A 465 -19.36 16.80 -6.17
N LYS A 466 -18.91 16.16 -5.09
CA LYS A 466 -19.78 15.69 -3.99
C LYS A 466 -20.08 16.81 -2.97
N PRO A 467 -21.14 16.67 -2.14
CA PRO A 467 -21.37 17.50 -0.96
C PRO A 467 -20.13 17.60 -0.08
N GLU A 468 -19.95 18.73 0.60
CA GLU A 468 -18.69 19.05 1.30
C GLU A 468 -18.33 18.03 2.40
N SER A 469 -19.34 17.51 3.11
CA SER A 469 -19.20 16.41 4.10
C SER A 469 -18.75 15.07 3.50
N GLU A 470 -18.99 14.82 2.21
CA GLU A 470 -18.52 13.60 1.53
C GLU A 470 -17.16 13.77 0.86
N ARG A 471 -16.71 15.02 0.61
CA ARG A 471 -15.46 15.29 -0.14
C ARG A 471 -14.25 14.62 0.52
N MET A 472 -14.13 14.70 1.85
CA MET A 472 -12.99 14.17 2.59
C MET A 472 -12.95 12.64 2.63
N SER A 473 -14.05 11.99 3.04
CA SER A 473 -14.17 10.53 3.06
C SER A 473 -14.01 9.92 1.66
N CYS A 474 -14.60 10.53 0.63
CA CYS A 474 -14.37 10.13 -0.76
C CYS A 474 -12.90 10.26 -1.17
N ALA A 475 -12.29 11.43 -0.99
CA ALA A 475 -10.95 11.69 -1.50
C ALA A 475 -9.92 10.74 -0.88
N ASP A 476 -9.94 10.60 0.44
CA ASP A 476 -8.93 9.83 1.19
C ASP A 476 -9.09 8.30 1.00
N ASP A 477 -10.30 7.79 0.76
CA ASP A 477 -10.54 6.41 0.28
C ASP A 477 -9.77 6.15 -1.04
N PHE A 478 -9.91 7.03 -2.04
CA PHE A 478 -9.20 6.88 -3.32
C PHE A 478 -7.70 7.16 -3.21
N LEU A 479 -7.28 8.15 -2.42
CA LEU A 479 -5.85 8.45 -2.17
C LEU A 479 -5.14 7.23 -1.57
N SER A 480 -5.76 6.57 -0.59
CA SER A 480 -5.21 5.35 0.04
C SER A 480 -4.95 4.24 -0.98
N VAL A 481 -5.88 4.03 -1.91
CA VAL A 481 -5.76 3.05 -3.01
C VAL A 481 -4.67 3.46 -4.01
N VAL A 482 -4.58 4.73 -4.41
CA VAL A 482 -3.60 5.20 -5.40
C VAL A 482 -2.17 5.24 -4.83
N LEU A 483 -2.00 5.68 -3.57
CA LEU A 483 -0.71 5.61 -2.88
C LEU A 483 -0.29 4.16 -2.63
N ASN A 484 -1.23 3.23 -2.41
CA ASN A 484 -0.89 1.81 -2.36
C ASN A 484 -0.43 1.25 -3.72
N ARG A 485 -1.00 1.71 -4.84
CA ARG A 485 -0.48 1.37 -6.19
C ARG A 485 0.96 1.87 -6.39
N LEU A 486 1.28 3.09 -5.95
CA LEU A 486 2.66 3.59 -5.93
C LEU A 486 3.58 2.67 -5.11
N CYS A 487 3.19 2.32 -3.88
CA CYS A 487 3.98 1.43 -3.03
C CYS A 487 4.21 0.05 -3.66
N VAL A 488 3.17 -0.56 -4.23
CA VAL A 488 3.23 -1.90 -4.84
C VAL A 488 4.08 -1.92 -6.13
N LEU A 489 4.22 -0.79 -6.82
CA LEU A 489 5.19 -0.64 -7.91
C LEU A 489 6.62 -0.45 -7.36
N HIS A 490 6.77 0.44 -6.38
CA HIS A 490 8.05 0.74 -5.73
C HIS A 490 8.69 -0.48 -5.06
N GLU A 491 7.90 -1.41 -4.51
CA GLU A 491 8.43 -2.67 -3.94
C GLU A 491 9.03 -3.63 -4.96
N LYS A 492 8.65 -3.53 -6.24
CA LYS A 492 9.26 -4.32 -7.31
C LYS A 492 10.57 -3.71 -7.80
N THR A 493 10.69 -2.38 -7.72
CA THR A 493 11.87 -1.62 -8.15
C THR A 493 12.10 -0.45 -7.18
N PRO A 494 12.73 -0.70 -6.00
CA PRO A 494 12.94 0.35 -5.00
C PRO A 494 14.00 1.34 -5.48
N VAL A 495 13.62 2.62 -5.60
CA VAL A 495 14.51 3.68 -6.15
C VAL A 495 14.59 4.93 -5.28
N SER A 496 13.93 4.96 -4.13
CA SER A 496 13.84 6.14 -3.25
C SER A 496 13.48 5.74 -1.83
N GLU A 497 14.39 5.97 -0.88
CA GLU A 497 14.19 5.64 0.54
C GLU A 497 13.02 6.42 1.17
N ARG A 498 12.80 7.65 0.71
CA ARG A 498 11.69 8.52 1.15
C ARG A 498 10.34 7.90 0.83
N VAL A 499 10.22 7.29 -0.36
CA VAL A 499 9.03 6.53 -0.77
C VAL A 499 8.94 5.21 -0.01
N THR A 500 10.06 4.49 0.17
CA THR A 500 10.11 3.27 0.99
C THR A 500 9.55 3.53 2.39
N LYS A 501 10.04 4.57 3.08
CA LYS A 501 9.58 4.99 4.41
C LYS A 501 8.08 5.22 4.45
N CYS A 502 7.53 6.10 3.60
CA CYS A 502 6.08 6.35 3.59
C CYS A 502 5.24 5.12 3.20
N CYS A 503 5.83 4.12 2.55
CA CYS A 503 5.17 2.88 2.18
C CYS A 503 5.19 1.79 3.27
N SER A 504 6.19 1.77 4.16
CA SER A 504 6.37 0.76 5.21
C SER A 504 6.03 1.24 6.63
N GLU A 505 6.31 2.50 6.98
CA GLU A 505 6.26 3.01 8.36
C GLU A 505 4.87 2.89 9.00
N SER A 506 3.80 3.23 8.28
CA SER A 506 2.43 3.17 8.78
C SER A 506 1.42 3.27 7.64
N LEU A 507 0.56 2.24 7.49
CA LEU A 507 -0.57 2.27 6.53
C LEU A 507 -1.46 3.51 6.72
N VAL A 508 -1.71 3.85 7.99
CA VAL A 508 -2.60 4.92 8.46
C VAL A 508 -2.00 6.30 8.20
N ASN A 509 -0.68 6.45 8.40
CA ASN A 509 0.02 7.73 8.19
C ASN A 509 0.60 7.87 6.77
N ARG A 510 0.41 6.89 5.88
CA ARG A 510 0.91 6.92 4.49
C ARG A 510 0.49 8.19 3.75
N ARG A 511 -0.80 8.57 3.79
CA ARG A 511 -1.32 9.77 3.10
C ARG A 511 -0.73 11.07 3.68
N PRO A 512 -0.71 11.29 5.02
CA PRO A 512 0.10 12.35 5.63
C PRO A 512 1.58 12.35 5.24
N CYS A 513 2.27 11.20 5.27
CA CYS A 513 3.69 11.10 4.95
C CYS A 513 4.00 11.56 3.53
N PHE A 514 3.29 11.03 2.52
CA PHE A 514 3.41 11.50 1.13
C PHE A 514 3.03 12.98 0.96
N SER A 515 2.12 13.50 1.78
CA SER A 515 1.75 14.93 1.79
C SER A 515 2.89 15.80 2.35
N GLY A 516 3.56 15.34 3.41
CA GLY A 516 4.67 16.01 4.09
C GLY A 516 6.06 15.88 3.44
N LEU A 517 6.26 14.98 2.47
CA LEU A 517 7.53 14.92 1.72
C LEU A 517 7.87 16.28 1.09
N GLU A 518 9.05 16.85 1.38
CA GLU A 518 9.53 18.06 0.71
C GLU A 518 10.19 17.73 -0.64
N VAL A 519 10.71 18.74 -1.34
CA VAL A 519 11.54 18.53 -2.54
C VAL A 519 12.72 17.61 -2.20
N ASP A 520 13.09 16.72 -3.13
CA ASP A 520 14.22 15.82 -2.91
C ASP A 520 15.55 16.50 -3.26
N GLU A 521 16.13 17.18 -2.28
CA GLU A 521 17.43 17.85 -2.40
C GLU A 521 18.62 16.86 -2.48
N THR A 522 18.41 15.55 -2.29
CA THR A 522 19.44 14.51 -2.48
C THR A 522 19.55 14.04 -3.93
N TYR A 523 18.55 14.37 -4.77
CA TYR A 523 18.49 13.91 -6.13
C TYR A 523 19.45 14.65 -7.07
N VAL A 524 20.42 13.91 -7.60
CA VAL A 524 21.27 14.37 -8.71
C VAL A 524 20.41 14.45 -9.99
N PRO A 525 20.29 15.62 -10.65
CA PRO A 525 19.48 15.74 -11.86
C PRO A 525 19.98 14.83 -12.99
N LYS A 526 19.04 14.22 -13.71
CA LYS A 526 19.31 13.41 -14.91
C LYS A 526 19.93 14.31 -15.99
N GLU A 527 20.91 13.79 -16.71
CA GLU A 527 21.47 14.47 -17.89
C GLU A 527 20.40 14.72 -18.96
N PHE A 528 20.59 15.77 -19.76
CA PHE A 528 19.64 16.13 -20.81
C PHE A 528 19.81 15.21 -22.02
N ASN A 529 18.91 14.23 -22.20
CA ASN A 529 18.76 13.55 -23.49
C ASN A 529 17.71 14.26 -24.35
N ALA A 530 18.14 14.77 -25.52
CA ALA A 530 17.30 15.44 -26.51
C ALA A 530 16.25 14.53 -27.17
N GLU A 531 16.49 13.22 -27.26
CA GLU A 531 15.55 12.23 -27.81
C GLU A 531 14.25 12.19 -26.99
N THR A 532 14.36 12.35 -25.66
CA THR A 532 13.23 12.48 -24.72
C THR A 532 12.29 13.66 -25.04
N PHE A 533 12.78 14.64 -25.81
CA PHE A 533 12.05 15.82 -26.26
C PHE A 533 11.91 15.87 -27.79
N THR A 534 12.27 14.78 -28.47
CA THR A 534 12.05 14.58 -29.91
C THR A 534 10.72 13.85 -30.09
N PHE A 535 9.93 14.30 -31.06
CA PHE A 535 8.60 13.77 -31.35
C PHE A 535 8.45 13.63 -32.86
N HIS A 536 7.67 12.65 -33.31
CA HIS A 536 7.47 12.36 -34.73
C HIS A 536 6.01 12.62 -35.14
N ALA A 537 5.71 12.46 -36.42
CA ALA A 537 4.37 12.69 -36.96
C ALA A 537 3.31 11.69 -36.45
N ASP A 538 3.73 10.57 -35.85
CA ASP A 538 2.87 9.57 -35.18
C ASP A 538 2.03 10.20 -34.06
N LEU A 539 2.64 11.12 -33.29
CA LEU A 539 2.02 11.88 -32.22
C LEU A 539 0.74 12.60 -32.68
N CYS A 540 0.67 12.99 -33.96
CA CYS A 540 -0.49 13.67 -34.51
C CYS A 540 -1.70 12.74 -34.71
N THR A 541 -1.46 11.45 -34.97
CA THR A 541 -2.50 10.44 -35.17
C THR A 541 -3.02 9.82 -33.87
N LEU A 542 -2.24 9.86 -32.77
CA LEU A 542 -2.65 9.28 -31.49
C LEU A 542 -3.99 9.86 -30.95
N PRO A 543 -4.80 9.07 -30.22
CA PRO A 543 -5.88 9.57 -29.39
C PRO A 543 -5.44 10.67 -28.41
N GLU A 544 -6.36 11.58 -28.06
CA GLU A 544 -6.06 12.70 -27.16
C GLU A 544 -5.62 12.25 -25.76
N ALA A 545 -6.10 11.10 -25.29
CA ALA A 545 -5.67 10.51 -24.02
C ALA A 545 -4.17 10.14 -24.00
N GLU A 546 -3.62 9.69 -25.13
CA GLU A 546 -2.21 9.34 -25.29
C GLU A 546 -1.34 10.57 -25.59
N LYS A 547 -1.84 11.52 -26.39
CA LYS A 547 -1.21 12.84 -26.55
C LYS A 547 -0.98 13.51 -25.20
N GLN A 548 -1.94 13.40 -24.27
CA GLN A 548 -1.80 13.86 -22.89
C GLN A 548 -0.76 13.05 -22.09
N VAL A 549 -0.66 11.73 -22.29
CA VAL A 549 0.38 10.90 -21.64
C VAL A 549 1.79 11.26 -22.15
N LYS A 550 1.98 11.45 -23.46
CA LYS A 550 3.27 11.88 -24.05
C LYS A 550 3.65 13.29 -23.55
N LYS A 551 2.69 14.24 -23.51
CA LYS A 551 2.87 15.58 -22.90
C LYS A 551 3.25 15.50 -21.40
N GLN A 552 2.62 14.60 -20.64
CA GLN A 552 2.92 14.40 -19.21
C GLN A 552 4.28 13.73 -18.98
N THR A 553 4.66 12.78 -19.84
CA THR A 553 6.00 12.15 -19.83
C THR A 553 7.10 13.20 -20.02
N ALA A 554 6.95 14.10 -21.01
CA ALA A 554 7.88 15.20 -21.25
C ALA A 554 8.02 16.12 -20.02
N LEU A 555 6.91 16.46 -19.35
CA LEU A 555 6.92 17.29 -18.13
C LEU A 555 7.68 16.62 -16.96
N VAL A 556 7.57 15.29 -16.79
CA VAL A 556 8.34 14.56 -15.78
C VAL A 556 9.83 14.58 -16.10
N GLU A 557 10.21 14.29 -17.33
CA GLU A 557 11.62 14.25 -17.74
C GLU A 557 12.26 15.64 -17.66
N LEU A 558 11.50 16.71 -17.97
CA LEU A 558 11.92 18.09 -17.78
C LEU A 558 12.23 18.40 -16.31
N LEU A 559 11.38 17.93 -15.38
CA LEU A 559 11.58 18.05 -13.94
C LEU A 559 12.72 17.16 -13.42
N LYS A 560 12.96 16.01 -14.03
CA LYS A 560 14.11 15.15 -13.69
C LYS A 560 15.44 15.75 -14.14
N HIS A 561 15.44 16.58 -15.18
CA HIS A 561 16.60 17.39 -15.56
C HIS A 561 16.70 18.71 -14.78
N LYS A 562 15.56 19.33 -14.42
CA LYS A 562 15.48 20.64 -13.74
C LYS A 562 14.50 20.61 -12.54
N PRO A 563 14.84 19.92 -11.43
CA PRO A 563 13.91 19.74 -10.31
C PRO A 563 13.53 21.05 -9.61
N LYS A 564 14.37 22.08 -9.72
CA LYS A 564 14.18 23.41 -9.11
C LYS A 564 13.45 24.42 -10.00
N ALA A 565 12.95 24.01 -11.18
CA ALA A 565 12.19 24.87 -12.08
C ALA A 565 10.91 25.42 -11.42
N THR A 566 10.62 26.71 -11.62
CA THR A 566 9.39 27.33 -11.11
C THR A 566 8.17 26.93 -11.94
N ASP A 567 6.97 27.11 -11.37
CA ASP A 567 5.72 26.77 -12.06
C ASP A 567 5.48 27.68 -13.29
N GLU A 568 6.04 28.90 -13.29
CA GLU A 568 6.07 29.80 -14.45
C GLU A 568 7.00 29.31 -15.56
N GLN A 569 8.21 28.84 -15.22
CA GLN A 569 9.14 28.26 -16.20
C GLN A 569 8.52 27.00 -16.83
N LEU A 570 7.99 26.10 -16.01
CA LEU A 570 7.33 24.87 -16.45
C LEU A 570 6.10 25.17 -17.32
N LYS A 571 5.27 26.15 -16.93
CA LYS A 571 4.13 26.60 -17.74
C LYS A 571 4.56 27.19 -19.09
N THR A 572 5.68 27.91 -19.14
CA THR A 572 6.22 28.50 -20.37
C THR A 572 6.66 27.38 -21.32
N VAL A 573 7.57 26.50 -20.87
CA VAL A 573 8.09 25.38 -21.67
C VAL A 573 6.97 24.44 -22.14
N MET A 574 6.00 24.10 -21.28
CA MET A 574 4.86 23.25 -21.69
C MET A 574 3.87 23.97 -22.61
N GLY A 575 3.82 25.31 -22.58
CA GLY A 575 3.04 26.12 -23.52
C GLY A 575 3.68 26.14 -24.91
N ASP A 576 4.99 26.41 -24.97
CA ASP A 576 5.79 26.35 -26.20
C ASP A 576 5.77 24.94 -26.80
N PHE A 577 5.84 23.90 -25.96
CA PHE A 577 5.67 22.51 -26.37
C PHE A 577 4.30 22.24 -27.01
N GLY A 578 3.22 22.74 -26.41
CA GLY A 578 1.88 22.62 -26.96
C GLY A 578 1.77 23.29 -28.34
N ALA A 579 2.27 24.52 -28.46
CA ALA A 579 2.28 25.29 -29.71
C ALA A 579 3.12 24.63 -30.81
N PHE A 580 4.26 24.02 -30.47
CA PHE A 580 5.08 23.23 -31.40
C PHE A 580 4.33 22.02 -31.97
N VAL A 581 3.72 21.21 -31.10
CA VAL A 581 2.95 20.03 -31.53
C VAL A 581 1.77 20.44 -32.40
N GLU A 582 1.03 21.49 -32.03
CA GLU A 582 -0.09 22.00 -32.84
C GLU A 582 0.39 22.53 -34.20
N LYS A 583 1.48 23.31 -34.24
CA LYS A 583 2.13 23.80 -35.47
C LYS A 583 2.53 22.66 -36.39
N CYS A 584 3.27 21.66 -35.90
CA CYS A 584 3.80 20.60 -36.74
C CYS A 584 2.76 19.53 -37.10
N CYS A 585 1.72 19.31 -36.30
CA CYS A 585 0.58 18.49 -36.71
C CYS A 585 -0.33 19.16 -37.75
N ALA A 586 -0.29 20.50 -37.87
CA ALA A 586 -0.97 21.27 -38.92
C ALA A 586 -0.13 21.46 -40.21
N ALA A 587 1.15 21.07 -40.21
CA ALA A 587 2.03 21.22 -41.36
C ALA A 587 1.75 20.18 -42.47
N GLU A 588 2.01 20.55 -43.73
CA GLU A 588 1.92 19.63 -44.88
C GLU A 588 2.97 18.50 -44.78
N ASN A 589 4.22 18.86 -44.47
CA ASN A 589 5.27 17.91 -44.09
C ASN A 589 5.45 17.93 -42.57
N LYS A 590 4.69 17.09 -41.87
CA LYS A 590 4.72 16.97 -40.41
C LYS A 590 6.09 16.57 -39.90
N GLU A 591 6.65 15.48 -40.42
CA GLU A 591 7.93 14.92 -39.99
C GLU A 591 9.10 15.91 -40.20
N GLY A 592 9.09 16.62 -41.34
CA GLY A 592 10.04 17.71 -41.59
C GLY A 592 9.90 18.87 -40.60
N CYS A 593 8.67 19.26 -40.24
CA CYS A 593 8.45 20.27 -39.21
C CYS A 593 8.96 19.83 -37.84
N PHE A 594 8.63 18.60 -37.40
CA PHE A 594 9.13 18.05 -36.14
C PHE A 594 10.66 18.01 -36.11
N SER A 595 11.29 17.57 -37.19
CA SER A 595 12.75 17.51 -37.35
C SER A 595 13.43 18.88 -37.31
N GLU A 596 12.84 19.91 -37.94
CA GLU A 596 13.42 21.26 -38.00
C GLU A 596 13.16 22.08 -36.73
N GLU A 597 11.96 21.99 -36.16
CA GLU A 597 11.52 22.83 -35.03
C GLU A 597 11.82 22.21 -33.66
N GLY A 598 11.91 20.89 -33.55
CA GLY A 598 12.22 20.19 -32.30
C GLY A 598 13.53 20.65 -31.63
N PRO A 599 14.66 20.74 -32.37
CA PRO A 599 15.91 21.27 -31.82
C PRO A 599 15.81 22.74 -31.36
N LYS A 600 14.98 23.55 -32.03
CA LYS A 600 14.73 24.96 -31.66
C LYS A 600 13.97 25.05 -30.34
N LEU A 601 12.96 24.19 -30.17
CA LEU A 601 12.18 24.05 -28.94
C LEU A 601 13.04 23.54 -27.78
N VAL A 602 13.90 22.56 -28.01
CA VAL A 602 14.87 22.06 -27.02
C VAL A 602 15.77 23.19 -26.51
N ALA A 603 16.35 24.00 -27.41
CA ALA A 603 17.18 25.13 -27.02
C ALA A 603 16.39 26.22 -26.26
N ALA A 604 15.16 26.51 -26.68
CA ALA A 604 14.28 27.45 -25.98
C ALA A 604 13.88 26.95 -24.58
N ALA A 605 13.57 25.66 -24.45
CA ALA A 605 13.24 25.01 -23.18
C ALA A 605 14.43 25.06 -22.20
N GLN A 606 15.64 24.75 -22.67
CA GLN A 606 16.85 24.87 -21.86
C GLN A 606 17.08 26.31 -21.39
N ALA A 607 16.93 27.30 -22.29
CA ALA A 607 17.11 28.72 -21.97
C ALA A 607 16.06 29.27 -20.99
N ALA A 608 14.82 28.76 -21.03
CA ALA A 608 13.76 29.11 -20.08
C ALA A 608 13.95 28.48 -18.68
N LEU A 609 14.91 27.55 -18.54
CA LEU A 609 15.22 26.78 -17.33
C LEU A 609 16.63 27.08 -16.80
N VAL A 610 17.16 28.27 -17.10
CA VAL A 610 18.36 28.88 -16.50
C VAL A 610 17.94 29.76 -15.32
#